data_AF-A0A2V5MP04-F1
#
_entry.id   AF-A0A2V5MP04-F1
#
_cell.length_a   1.000
_cell.length_b   1.000
_cell.length_c   1.000
_cell.angle_alpha   90.00
_cell.angle_beta   90.00
_cell.angle_gamma   90.00
#
_symmetry.space_group_name_H-M   'P 1'
#
loop_
_entity.id
_entity.type
_entity.pdbx_description
1 polymer ?
#
loop_
_entity_poly.entity_id
_entity_poly.type
_entity_poly.pdbx_seq_one_letter_code
_entity_poly.pdbx_strand_id
1 'polypeptide(L)'
;MLGLVFAGAAWQRFSRPLDPIADPDTWGYLSPALRKLTGAEFGHTNGRNFLYPGFLYLVLAAFGDFRAIGVVQHLLGLAAGGIFLVTWRRVRVFVPKSLLNPATHYLIGLIGAAIYLLATDTTQIETQLRPEAVCGFFISLNLYFASQFVAFSFLKPRRPAALIYGIATVFTALLLASLRPNFWFAAMTLTIPAAAFFVQPSWWPEKIALAVSLIVAGLVILWPEHILARKDDASRTFLPTMLFVIHADLIRDQMAVDLRRNVSLPYPREWLDRVYNSLNAEIAKSQKKYPGHYRSLRFDPEYLWFEPSSISSQLTRQFGRDVGGLCAFYQYYYWRIWQHRPLRVLGKIARQLSIYYFPKCPAYSSAKIWPLRDAYQRGITTVELKDYRKVSISLPAAADFARRIKLLAQNALVVEQTRLLRIPLGILSISHLLCLLLALTLSAVVFWKRDRWKDLRWLAALVLFGFTYNAASCLEVAVVNSLEVYRYITVQMYATLLTQLLALWLILEFIFQAQSDSACVTRQTVATRESTL
;
A
#
# COMPACT_ATOMS: atom_id res chain seq x y z
N MET A 1 -25.46 -14.09 -10.92
CA MET A 1 -24.04 -14.27 -10.53
C MET A 1 -23.50 -13.11 -9.70
N LEU A 2 -23.52 -11.85 -10.18
CA LEU A 2 -23.04 -10.69 -9.40
C LEU A 2 -23.63 -10.61 -7.98
N GLY A 3 -24.97 -10.68 -7.87
CA GLY A 3 -25.64 -10.65 -6.56
C GLY A 3 -25.22 -11.80 -5.63
N LEU A 4 -24.93 -12.98 -6.17
CA LEU A 4 -24.46 -14.14 -5.38
C LEU A 4 -23.05 -13.91 -4.84
N VAL A 5 -22.15 -13.30 -5.64
CA VAL A 5 -20.79 -12.95 -5.21
C VAL A 5 -20.85 -11.95 -4.05
N PHE A 6 -21.64 -10.89 -4.19
CA PHE A 6 -21.79 -9.88 -3.14
C PHE A 6 -22.50 -10.41 -1.89
N ALA A 7 -23.55 -11.22 -2.06
CA ALA A 7 -24.24 -11.87 -0.94
C ALA A 7 -23.29 -12.81 -0.18
N GLY A 8 -22.53 -13.64 -0.89
CA GLY A 8 -21.51 -14.52 -0.28
C GLY A 8 -20.40 -13.74 0.41
N ALA A 9 -19.92 -12.66 -0.20
CA ALA A 9 -18.90 -11.79 0.37
C ALA A 9 -19.39 -11.02 1.61
N ALA A 10 -20.65 -10.59 1.61
CA ALA A 10 -21.29 -9.98 2.77
C ALA A 10 -21.48 -11.01 3.88
N TRP A 11 -22.00 -12.19 3.56
CA TRP A 11 -22.13 -13.29 4.51
C TRP A 11 -20.79 -13.63 5.17
N GLN A 12 -19.69 -13.74 4.41
CA GLN A 12 -18.36 -14.03 4.95
C GLN A 12 -17.85 -12.97 5.94
N ARG A 13 -18.21 -11.69 5.75
CA ARG A 13 -17.84 -10.59 6.64
C ARG A 13 -18.70 -10.56 7.89
N PHE A 14 -20.02 -10.64 7.73
CA PHE A 14 -20.98 -10.46 8.82
C PHE A 14 -21.30 -11.72 9.63
N SER A 15 -20.86 -12.91 9.18
CA SER A 15 -20.93 -14.15 9.97
C SER A 15 -19.77 -14.31 10.97
N ARG A 16 -18.79 -13.40 10.94
CA ARG A 16 -17.63 -13.39 11.84
C ARG A 16 -17.82 -12.38 12.98
N PRO A 17 -17.06 -12.49 14.08
CA PRO A 17 -17.06 -11.47 15.12
C PRO A 17 -16.78 -10.09 14.52
N LEU A 18 -17.67 -9.13 14.80
CA LEU A 18 -17.58 -7.75 14.32
C LEU A 18 -16.67 -6.88 15.19
N ASP A 19 -16.23 -7.40 16.35
CA ASP A 19 -15.26 -6.72 17.19
C ASP A 19 -13.91 -6.65 16.46
N PRO A 20 -13.43 -5.45 16.13
CA PRO A 20 -12.22 -5.34 15.34
C PRO A 20 -11.00 -5.77 16.16
N ILE A 21 -10.01 -6.32 15.49
CA ILE A 21 -8.79 -6.87 16.10
C ILE A 21 -7.86 -5.72 16.45
N ALA A 22 -7.53 -5.63 17.75
CA ALA A 22 -6.46 -4.81 18.26
C ALA A 22 -5.13 -5.58 18.28
N ASP A 23 -4.03 -4.85 18.22
CA ASP A 23 -2.67 -5.33 18.40
C ASP A 23 -1.81 -4.22 19.04
N PRO A 24 -0.51 -4.46 19.36
CA PRO A 24 0.30 -3.49 20.08
C PRO A 24 0.41 -2.09 19.42
N ASP A 25 0.31 -2.01 18.09
CA ASP A 25 0.36 -0.72 17.37
C ASP A 25 -0.99 0.02 17.41
N THR A 26 -2.10 -0.68 17.69
CA THR A 26 -3.47 -0.13 17.65
C THR A 26 -3.65 1.06 18.57
N TRP A 27 -2.96 1.11 19.71
CA TRP A 27 -3.10 2.23 20.65
C TRP A 27 -2.75 3.58 20.03
N GLY A 28 -1.76 3.62 19.12
CA GLY A 28 -1.40 4.86 18.41
C GLY A 28 -2.53 5.38 17.51
N TYR A 29 -3.41 4.50 17.02
CA TYR A 29 -4.56 4.88 16.20
C TYR A 29 -5.82 5.12 17.02
N LEU A 30 -6.04 4.34 18.07
CA LEU A 30 -7.26 4.34 18.84
C LEU A 30 -7.28 5.43 19.93
N SER A 31 -6.13 5.72 20.55
CA SER A 31 -6.08 6.66 21.67
C SER A 31 -6.49 8.10 21.34
N PRO A 32 -6.20 8.69 20.16
CA PRO A 32 -6.71 10.02 19.83
C PRO A 32 -8.24 10.08 19.81
N ALA A 33 -8.87 9.05 19.23
CA ALA A 33 -10.32 8.95 19.14
C ALA A 33 -10.94 8.83 20.54
N LEU A 34 -10.40 7.94 21.37
CA LEU A 34 -10.89 7.72 22.72
C LEU A 34 -10.72 8.94 23.61
N ARG A 35 -9.56 9.63 23.55
CA ARG A 35 -9.33 10.88 24.28
C ARG A 35 -10.39 11.92 23.97
N LYS A 36 -10.74 12.07 22.69
CA LYS A 36 -11.76 13.04 22.28
C LYS A 36 -13.15 12.67 22.78
N LEU A 37 -13.50 11.38 22.78
CA LEU A 37 -14.78 10.89 23.32
C LEU A 37 -14.89 11.07 24.84
N THR A 38 -13.78 11.05 25.57
CA THR A 38 -13.74 11.32 27.01
C THR A 38 -13.57 12.82 27.34
N GLY A 39 -13.74 13.71 26.37
CA GLY A 39 -13.70 15.16 26.56
C GLY A 39 -12.30 15.81 26.51
N ALA A 40 -11.23 15.05 26.27
CA ALA A 40 -9.89 15.60 26.11
C ALA A 40 -9.62 16.08 24.68
N GLU A 41 -8.50 16.81 24.49
CA GLU A 41 -8.08 17.24 23.15
C GLU A 41 -7.74 16.04 22.24
N PHE A 42 -8.18 16.13 20.98
CA PHE A 42 -7.75 15.24 19.91
C PHE A 42 -6.33 15.63 19.48
N GLY A 43 -5.46 14.65 19.26
CA GLY A 43 -4.06 14.92 18.93
C GLY A 43 -3.35 13.70 18.34
N HIS A 44 -2.08 13.88 17.97
CA HIS A 44 -1.25 12.76 17.52
C HIS A 44 -0.84 11.86 18.69
N THR A 45 -0.62 10.59 18.40
CA THR A 45 -0.01 9.65 19.33
C THR A 45 0.91 8.74 18.54
N ASN A 46 2.16 8.62 18.98
CA ASN A 46 3.18 7.75 18.39
C ASN A 46 3.41 8.00 16.88
N GLY A 47 3.38 9.26 16.44
CA GLY A 47 3.65 9.64 15.04
C GLY A 47 2.60 9.15 14.04
N ARG A 48 1.38 8.79 14.48
CA ARG A 48 0.29 8.35 13.59
C ARG A 48 -0.52 9.55 13.09
N ASN A 49 -0.72 9.60 11.76
CA ASN A 49 -1.48 10.64 11.07
C ASN A 49 -2.95 10.67 11.53
N PHE A 50 -3.56 11.86 11.53
CA PHE A 50 -4.88 12.09 12.09
C PHE A 50 -6.05 11.40 11.37
N LEU A 51 -5.92 11.03 10.09
CA LEU A 51 -7.06 10.58 9.28
C LEU A 51 -7.74 9.31 9.79
N TYR A 52 -6.98 8.24 10.04
CA TYR A 52 -7.56 6.99 10.55
C TYR A 52 -8.09 7.12 12.00
N PRO A 53 -7.36 7.75 12.95
CA PRO A 53 -7.93 8.09 14.25
C PRO A 53 -9.20 8.95 14.15
N GLY A 54 -9.27 9.89 13.21
CA GLY A 54 -10.46 10.70 12.94
C GLY A 54 -11.63 9.85 12.44
N PHE A 55 -11.38 8.90 11.54
CA PHE A 55 -12.35 7.90 11.12
C PHE A 55 -12.87 7.08 12.31
N LEU A 56 -11.99 6.57 13.17
CA LEU A 56 -12.38 5.83 14.38
C LEU A 56 -13.25 6.68 15.32
N TYR A 57 -12.86 7.94 15.53
CA TYR A 57 -13.62 8.90 16.33
C TYR A 57 -15.03 9.10 15.77
N LEU A 58 -15.17 9.37 14.47
CA LEU A 58 -16.48 9.63 13.85
C LEU A 58 -17.42 8.42 13.98
N VAL A 59 -16.91 7.21 13.75
CA VAL A 59 -17.70 5.99 13.89
C VAL A 59 -18.11 5.76 15.35
N LEU A 60 -17.17 5.85 16.29
CA LEU A 60 -17.46 5.64 17.71
C LEU A 60 -18.38 6.72 18.28
N ALA A 61 -18.24 7.98 17.86
CA ALA A 61 -19.10 9.08 18.27
C ALA A 61 -20.54 8.90 17.75
N ALA A 62 -20.70 8.39 16.53
CA ALA A 62 -22.01 8.19 15.92
C ALA A 62 -22.77 6.98 16.48
N PHE A 63 -22.08 5.88 16.76
CA PHE A 63 -22.71 4.60 17.10
C PHE A 63 -22.51 4.14 18.54
N GLY A 64 -21.50 4.67 19.26
CA GLY A 64 -21.21 4.29 20.64
C GLY A 64 -20.74 2.84 20.83
N ASP A 65 -20.36 2.12 19.77
CA ASP A 65 -19.92 0.72 19.85
C ASP A 65 -18.76 0.43 18.89
N PHE A 66 -17.75 -0.30 19.36
CA PHE A 66 -16.60 -0.76 18.58
C PHE A 66 -16.97 -1.70 17.44
N ARG A 67 -18.06 -2.47 17.55
CA ARG A 67 -18.53 -3.34 16.46
C ARG A 67 -18.91 -2.53 15.22
N ALA A 68 -19.34 -1.28 15.39
CA ALA A 68 -19.65 -0.40 14.26
C ALA A 68 -18.42 -0.11 13.40
N ILE A 69 -17.21 -0.10 13.99
CA ILE A 69 -15.95 0.07 13.24
C ILE A 69 -15.78 -1.11 12.26
N GLY A 70 -15.90 -2.35 12.75
CA GLY A 70 -15.82 -3.55 11.91
C GLY A 70 -16.89 -3.56 10.82
N VAL A 71 -18.14 -3.19 11.15
CA VAL A 71 -19.23 -3.06 10.17
C VAL A 71 -18.89 -2.07 9.07
N VAL A 72 -18.47 -0.85 9.42
CA VAL A 72 -18.15 0.20 8.44
C VAL A 72 -16.95 -0.20 7.58
N GLN A 73 -15.89 -0.78 8.17
CA GLN A 73 -14.74 -1.28 7.44
C GLN A 73 -15.13 -2.37 6.43
N HIS A 74 -15.99 -3.31 6.82
CA HIS A 74 -16.51 -4.35 5.93
C HIS A 74 -17.37 -3.78 4.79
N LEU A 75 -18.21 -2.77 5.06
CA LEU A 75 -18.99 -2.09 4.03
C LEU A 75 -18.09 -1.36 3.03
N LEU A 76 -17.01 -0.72 3.49
CA LEU A 76 -16.01 -0.09 2.63
C LEU A 76 -15.27 -1.12 1.76
N GLY A 77 -14.94 -2.29 2.31
CA GLY A 77 -14.38 -3.41 1.56
C GLY A 77 -15.31 -3.95 0.46
N LEU A 78 -16.60 -4.11 0.77
CA LEU A 78 -17.62 -4.47 -0.23
C LEU A 78 -17.75 -3.38 -1.31
N ALA A 79 -17.76 -2.12 -0.91
CA ALA A 79 -17.81 -0.98 -1.83
C ALA A 79 -16.59 -0.96 -2.77
N ALA A 80 -15.39 -1.30 -2.27
CA ALA A 80 -14.18 -1.42 -3.08
C ALA A 80 -14.34 -2.48 -4.18
N GLY A 81 -14.95 -3.64 -3.89
CA GLY A 81 -15.26 -4.65 -4.90
C GLY A 81 -16.30 -4.18 -5.93
N GLY A 82 -17.26 -3.32 -5.53
CA GLY A 82 -18.18 -2.65 -6.44
C GLY A 82 -17.45 -1.69 -7.39
N ILE A 83 -16.57 -0.86 -6.83
CA ILE A 83 -15.73 0.08 -7.58
C ILE A 83 -14.79 -0.66 -8.53
N PHE A 84 -14.29 -1.84 -8.15
CA PHE A 84 -13.51 -2.71 -9.03
C PHE A 84 -14.26 -3.01 -10.33
N LEU A 85 -15.51 -3.46 -10.23
CA LEU A 85 -16.34 -3.79 -11.39
C LEU A 85 -16.68 -2.57 -12.23
N VAL A 86 -17.00 -1.45 -11.59
CA VAL A 86 -17.25 -0.17 -12.29
C VAL A 86 -16.00 0.26 -13.05
N THR A 87 -14.84 0.22 -12.41
CA THR A 87 -13.54 0.53 -13.02
C THR A 87 -13.29 -0.40 -14.20
N TRP A 88 -13.41 -1.71 -14.00
CA TRP A 88 -13.20 -2.72 -15.03
C TRP A 88 -14.13 -2.55 -16.25
N ARG A 89 -15.40 -2.21 -16.02
CA ARG A 89 -16.34 -1.88 -17.10
C ARG A 89 -15.91 -0.63 -17.85
N ARG A 90 -15.43 0.39 -17.15
CA ARG A 90 -15.08 1.69 -17.73
C ARG A 90 -13.77 1.67 -18.48
N VAL A 91 -12.76 0.91 -18.04
CA VAL A 91 -11.46 0.78 -18.75
C VAL A 91 -11.60 0.19 -20.15
N ARG A 92 -12.75 -0.40 -20.48
CA ARG A 92 -13.03 -0.84 -21.85
C ARG A 92 -12.91 0.28 -22.90
N VAL A 93 -13.11 1.54 -22.50
CA VAL A 93 -12.94 2.70 -23.40
C VAL A 93 -11.51 2.83 -23.95
N PHE A 94 -10.51 2.24 -23.30
CA PHE A 94 -9.11 2.29 -23.70
C PHE A 94 -8.80 1.41 -24.92
N VAL A 95 -9.73 0.54 -25.33
CA VAL A 95 -9.65 -0.23 -26.58
C VAL A 95 -10.98 -0.12 -27.32
N PRO A 96 -11.18 0.93 -28.15
CA PRO A 96 -12.45 1.17 -28.83
C PRO A 96 -12.88 0.02 -29.76
N LYS A 97 -11.91 -0.65 -30.40
CA LYS A 97 -12.10 -1.79 -31.29
C LYS A 97 -11.58 -3.08 -30.65
N SER A 98 -11.99 -3.33 -29.42
CA SER A 98 -11.63 -4.54 -28.67
C SER A 98 -12.09 -5.80 -29.41
N LEU A 99 -11.14 -6.71 -29.67
CA LEU A 99 -11.42 -8.02 -30.27
C LEU A 99 -11.95 -9.00 -29.22
N LEU A 100 -11.70 -8.71 -27.92
CA LEU A 100 -12.30 -9.45 -26.83
C LEU A 100 -13.81 -9.18 -26.75
N ASN A 101 -14.60 -10.27 -26.82
CA ASN A 101 -16.04 -10.20 -26.69
C ASN A 101 -16.45 -9.49 -25.36
N PRO A 102 -17.44 -8.58 -25.38
CA PRO A 102 -18.03 -7.96 -24.19
C PRO A 102 -18.26 -8.91 -23.00
N ALA A 103 -18.85 -10.08 -23.26
CA ALA A 103 -19.21 -11.04 -22.22
C ALA A 103 -17.96 -11.58 -21.51
N THR A 104 -16.92 -11.93 -22.27
CA THR A 104 -15.64 -12.39 -21.73
C THR A 104 -14.95 -11.30 -20.92
N HIS A 105 -14.95 -10.06 -21.42
CA HIS A 105 -14.45 -8.90 -20.67
C HIS A 105 -15.14 -8.79 -19.32
N TYR A 106 -16.47 -8.78 -19.29
CA TYR A 106 -17.21 -8.67 -18.02
C TYR A 106 -17.02 -9.86 -17.10
N LEU A 107 -16.87 -11.07 -17.65
CA LEU A 107 -16.59 -12.27 -16.86
C LEU A 107 -15.22 -12.19 -16.16
N ILE A 108 -14.17 -11.73 -16.86
CA ILE A 108 -12.83 -11.52 -16.26
C ILE A 108 -12.93 -10.54 -15.09
N GLY A 109 -13.65 -9.44 -15.27
CA GLY A 109 -13.89 -8.46 -14.21
C GLY A 109 -14.64 -9.04 -13.02
N LEU A 110 -15.67 -9.84 -13.28
CA LEU A 110 -16.45 -10.52 -12.25
C LEU A 110 -15.61 -11.52 -11.46
N ILE A 111 -14.77 -12.30 -12.13
CA ILE A 111 -13.82 -13.22 -11.49
C ILE A 111 -12.84 -12.43 -10.62
N GLY A 112 -12.28 -11.33 -11.13
CA GLY A 112 -11.42 -10.43 -10.36
C GLY A 112 -12.07 -9.90 -9.08
N ALA A 113 -13.27 -9.35 -9.21
CA ALA A 113 -14.02 -8.85 -8.06
C ALA A 113 -14.35 -9.97 -7.06
N ALA A 114 -14.71 -11.17 -7.54
CA ALA A 114 -14.96 -12.32 -6.68
C ALA A 114 -13.71 -12.76 -5.90
N ILE A 115 -12.54 -12.78 -6.56
CA ILE A 115 -11.25 -13.08 -5.90
C ILE A 115 -10.97 -12.05 -4.80
N TYR A 116 -11.08 -10.76 -5.10
CA TYR A 116 -10.86 -9.70 -4.10
C TYR A 116 -11.85 -9.80 -2.93
N LEU A 117 -13.14 -9.91 -3.23
CA LEU A 117 -14.20 -9.89 -2.22
C LEU A 117 -14.17 -11.09 -1.28
N LEU A 118 -13.77 -12.26 -1.77
CA LEU A 118 -13.82 -13.51 -1.00
C LEU A 118 -12.45 -13.93 -0.42
N ALA A 119 -11.35 -13.28 -0.82
CA ALA A 119 -10.03 -13.55 -0.27
C ALA A 119 -10.00 -13.32 1.25
N THR A 120 -9.41 -14.27 1.98
CA THR A 120 -9.39 -14.22 3.45
C THR A 120 -8.54 -13.07 3.94
N ASP A 121 -7.40 -12.81 3.32
CA ASP A 121 -6.54 -11.66 3.63
C ASP A 121 -7.27 -10.32 3.58
N THR A 122 -8.10 -10.11 2.55
CA THR A 122 -8.89 -8.88 2.41
C THR A 122 -9.83 -8.72 3.58
N THR A 123 -10.59 -9.77 3.91
CA THR A 123 -11.47 -9.76 5.08
C THR A 123 -10.71 -9.62 6.40
N GLN A 124 -9.52 -10.20 6.52
CA GLN A 124 -8.67 -10.11 7.71
C GLN A 124 -8.18 -8.68 7.95
N ILE A 125 -7.76 -8.00 6.90
CA ILE A 125 -7.31 -6.60 6.97
C ILE A 125 -8.45 -5.69 7.37
N GLU A 126 -9.63 -5.87 6.79
CA GLU A 126 -10.83 -5.09 7.12
C GLU A 126 -11.20 -5.20 8.61
N THR A 127 -10.93 -6.34 9.26
CA THR A 127 -11.22 -6.53 10.69
C THR A 127 -10.18 -5.88 11.61
N GLN A 128 -9.04 -5.37 11.11
CA GLN A 128 -8.00 -4.78 11.97
C GLN A 128 -8.32 -3.33 12.35
N LEU A 129 -8.00 -2.94 13.59
CA LEU A 129 -7.95 -1.53 14.02
C LEU A 129 -6.70 -0.84 13.50
N ARG A 130 -6.59 -0.75 12.17
CA ARG A 130 -5.48 -0.16 11.44
C ARG A 130 -5.94 0.53 10.15
N PRO A 131 -5.19 1.53 9.63
CA PRO A 131 -5.54 2.21 8.39
C PRO A 131 -5.67 1.27 7.18
N GLU A 132 -4.93 0.16 7.16
CA GLU A 132 -4.98 -0.85 6.09
C GLU A 132 -6.41 -1.35 5.82
N ALA A 133 -7.25 -1.41 6.86
CA ALA A 133 -8.63 -1.87 6.79
C ALA A 133 -9.51 -1.06 5.83
N VAL A 134 -9.19 0.22 5.63
CA VAL A 134 -9.93 1.10 4.72
C VAL A 134 -9.13 1.48 3.46
N CYS A 135 -7.83 1.16 3.42
CA CYS A 135 -6.97 1.47 2.27
C CYS A 135 -7.47 0.85 0.96
N GLY A 136 -8.01 -0.37 0.97
CA GLY A 136 -8.55 -1.01 -0.24
C GLY A 136 -9.62 -0.16 -0.93
N PHE A 137 -10.50 0.47 -0.15
CA PHE A 137 -11.51 1.39 -0.65
C PHE A 137 -10.89 2.66 -1.26
N PHE A 138 -9.95 3.31 -0.57
CA PHE A 138 -9.32 4.52 -1.10
C PHE A 138 -8.45 4.24 -2.34
N ILE A 139 -7.73 3.12 -2.38
CA ILE A 139 -7.01 2.66 -3.58
C ILE A 139 -7.99 2.44 -4.74
N SER A 140 -9.15 1.83 -4.47
CA SER A 140 -10.17 1.58 -5.49
C SER A 140 -10.72 2.87 -6.10
N LEU A 141 -11.09 3.85 -5.26
CA LEU A 141 -11.55 5.17 -5.70
C LEU A 141 -10.48 5.89 -6.49
N ASN A 142 -9.25 5.84 -6.00
CA ASN A 142 -8.14 6.57 -6.56
C ASN A 142 -7.77 6.06 -7.97
N LEU A 143 -7.67 4.74 -8.16
CA LEU A 143 -7.45 4.14 -9.48
C LEU A 143 -8.65 4.33 -10.41
N TYR A 144 -9.88 4.30 -9.87
CA TYR A 144 -11.08 4.62 -10.64
C TYR A 144 -11.02 6.05 -11.18
N PHE A 145 -10.84 7.05 -10.31
CA PHE A 145 -10.80 8.45 -10.70
C PHE A 145 -9.63 8.74 -11.65
N ALA A 146 -8.45 8.17 -11.40
CA ALA A 146 -7.30 8.32 -12.31
C ALA A 146 -7.61 7.76 -13.71
N SER A 147 -8.24 6.59 -13.79
CA SER A 147 -8.64 5.99 -15.08
C SER A 147 -9.70 6.84 -15.80
N GLN A 148 -10.67 7.40 -15.08
CA GLN A 148 -11.70 8.27 -15.67
C GLN A 148 -11.11 9.60 -16.11
N PHE A 149 -10.20 10.17 -15.32
CA PHE A 149 -9.46 11.37 -15.69
C PHE A 149 -8.73 11.17 -17.01
N VAL A 150 -7.95 10.08 -17.14
CA VAL A 150 -7.28 9.76 -18.41
C VAL A 150 -8.30 9.58 -19.55
N ALA A 151 -9.38 8.84 -19.31
CA ALA A 151 -10.40 8.63 -20.33
C ALA A 151 -11.04 9.94 -20.83
N PHE A 152 -11.43 10.84 -19.93
CA PHE A 152 -12.10 12.10 -20.29
C PHE A 152 -11.14 13.20 -20.73
N SER A 153 -9.86 13.10 -20.41
CA SER A 153 -8.83 14.05 -20.85
C SER A 153 -8.24 13.70 -22.22
N PHE A 154 -8.13 12.41 -22.56
CA PHE A 154 -7.39 11.99 -23.76
C PHE A 154 -8.20 11.16 -24.77
N LEU A 155 -9.20 10.39 -24.33
CA LEU A 155 -9.93 9.46 -25.21
C LEU A 155 -11.29 9.99 -25.64
N LYS A 156 -12.05 10.53 -24.69
CA LYS A 156 -13.38 11.10 -24.90
C LYS A 156 -13.44 12.48 -24.24
N PRO A 157 -12.81 13.50 -24.85
CA PRO A 157 -12.72 14.84 -24.29
C PRO A 157 -14.06 15.36 -23.76
N ARG A 158 -14.16 15.49 -22.44
CA ARG A 158 -15.30 16.12 -21.76
C ARG A 158 -14.77 16.98 -20.63
N ARG A 159 -14.57 18.27 -20.91
CA ARG A 159 -13.92 19.23 -20.02
C ARG A 159 -14.39 19.21 -18.57
N PRO A 160 -15.71 19.33 -18.27
CA PRO A 160 -16.17 19.31 -16.88
C PRO A 160 -15.91 17.97 -16.19
N ALA A 161 -16.11 16.85 -16.90
CA ALA A 161 -15.85 15.52 -16.35
C ALA A 161 -14.36 15.32 -16.07
N ALA A 162 -13.49 15.69 -17.01
CA ALA A 162 -12.04 15.64 -16.83
C ALA A 162 -11.60 16.46 -15.61
N LEU A 163 -12.11 17.69 -15.44
CA LEU A 163 -11.81 18.50 -14.28
C LEU A 163 -12.25 17.82 -12.96
N ILE A 164 -13.50 17.34 -12.89
CA ILE A 164 -14.04 16.67 -11.69
C ILE A 164 -13.20 15.45 -11.32
N TYR A 165 -12.91 14.57 -12.28
CA TYR A 165 -12.11 13.37 -12.02
C TYR A 165 -10.65 13.70 -11.72
N GLY A 166 -10.09 14.77 -12.31
CA GLY A 166 -8.74 15.26 -11.99
C GLY A 166 -8.65 15.72 -10.54
N ILE A 167 -9.59 16.56 -10.10
CA ILE A 167 -9.68 17.03 -8.71
C ILE A 167 -9.86 15.85 -7.75
N ALA A 168 -10.78 14.93 -8.06
CA ALA A 168 -11.03 13.75 -7.25
C ALA A 168 -9.79 12.83 -7.17
N THR A 169 -9.01 12.70 -8.24
CA THR A 169 -7.76 11.93 -8.26
C THR A 169 -6.73 12.53 -7.31
N VAL A 170 -6.51 13.85 -7.38
CA VAL A 170 -5.58 14.56 -6.50
C VAL A 170 -6.00 14.45 -5.04
N PHE A 171 -7.28 14.72 -4.75
CA PHE A 171 -7.81 14.67 -3.40
C PHE A 171 -7.70 13.27 -2.79
N THR A 172 -8.10 12.23 -3.53
CA THR A 172 -7.98 10.84 -3.06
C THR A 172 -6.54 10.37 -2.93
N ALA A 173 -5.61 10.87 -3.76
CA ALA A 173 -4.19 10.56 -3.65
C ALA A 173 -3.60 11.11 -2.34
N LEU A 174 -3.90 12.36 -2.01
CA LEU A 174 -3.46 13.00 -0.76
C LEU A 174 -4.10 12.33 0.47
N LEU A 175 -5.38 11.97 0.39
CA LEU A 175 -6.06 11.21 1.45
C LEU A 175 -5.38 9.85 1.67
N LEU A 176 -5.08 9.11 0.60
CA LEU A 176 -4.44 7.80 0.69
C LEU A 176 -3.02 7.91 1.27
N ALA A 177 -2.22 8.87 0.80
CA ALA A 177 -0.86 9.11 1.30
C ALA A 177 -0.84 9.54 2.78
N SER A 178 -1.87 10.30 3.21
CA SER A 178 -2.01 10.72 4.61
C SER A 178 -2.53 9.57 5.49
N LEU A 179 -3.50 8.80 5.01
CA LEU A 179 -4.04 7.63 5.70
C LEU A 179 -2.95 6.59 5.95
N ARG A 180 -2.03 6.45 4.98
CA ARG A 180 -0.91 5.53 5.09
C ARG A 180 0.36 6.11 4.46
N PRO A 181 1.33 6.56 5.28
CA PRO A 181 2.53 7.25 4.81
C PRO A 181 3.49 6.46 3.91
N ASN A 182 3.24 5.20 3.59
CA ASN A 182 4.04 4.42 2.63
C ASN A 182 3.39 4.34 1.24
N PHE A 183 2.48 5.27 0.93
CA PHE A 183 1.82 5.43 -0.37
C PHE A 183 2.18 6.76 -1.06
N TRP A 184 3.14 7.53 -0.55
CA TRP A 184 3.52 8.80 -1.18
C TRP A 184 4.06 8.60 -2.61
N PHE A 185 4.86 7.57 -2.86
CA PHE A 185 5.38 7.28 -4.19
C PHE A 185 4.26 6.79 -5.13
N ALA A 186 3.31 6.02 -4.61
CA ALA A 186 2.10 5.66 -5.36
C ALA A 186 1.29 6.91 -5.71
N ALA A 187 1.08 7.80 -4.74
CA ALA A 187 0.39 9.07 -4.94
C ALA A 187 1.08 9.96 -5.98
N MET A 188 2.43 10.02 -5.97
CA MET A 188 3.23 10.69 -6.98
C MET A 188 3.02 10.09 -8.38
N THR A 189 2.92 8.76 -8.51
CA THR A 189 2.66 8.10 -9.80
C THR A 189 1.36 8.58 -10.44
N LEU A 190 0.35 8.92 -9.64
CA LEU A 190 -0.94 9.43 -10.13
C LEU A 190 -0.86 10.85 -10.70
N THR A 191 0.22 11.57 -10.42
CA THR A 191 0.47 12.88 -11.03
C THR A 191 0.92 12.75 -12.49
N ILE A 192 1.32 11.56 -12.96
CA ILE A 192 1.78 11.34 -14.34
C ILE A 192 0.68 11.69 -15.37
N PRO A 193 -0.56 11.20 -15.26
CA PRO A 193 -1.67 11.67 -16.09
C PRO A 193 -1.89 13.18 -16.05
N ALA A 194 -1.76 13.79 -14.87
CA ALA A 194 -1.94 15.23 -14.71
C ALA A 194 -0.82 15.99 -15.44
N ALA A 195 0.44 15.58 -15.27
CA ALA A 195 1.57 16.15 -15.99
C ALA A 195 1.39 16.06 -17.52
N ALA A 196 0.95 14.90 -18.03
CA ALA A 196 0.61 14.74 -19.44
C ALA A 196 -0.53 15.65 -19.88
N PHE A 197 -1.53 15.89 -19.03
CA PHE A 197 -2.64 16.81 -19.30
C PHE A 197 -2.18 18.28 -19.36
N PHE A 198 -1.22 18.68 -18.52
CA PHE A 198 -0.64 20.02 -18.56
C PHE A 198 0.09 20.34 -19.88
N VAL A 199 0.53 19.32 -20.62
CA VAL A 199 1.14 19.49 -21.96
C VAL A 199 0.09 19.71 -23.06
N GLN A 200 -1.18 19.34 -22.85
CA GLN A 200 -2.20 19.50 -23.89
C GLN A 200 -2.50 20.98 -24.23
N PRO A 201 -2.54 21.38 -25.51
CA PRO A 201 -2.92 22.74 -25.89
C PRO A 201 -4.42 22.98 -25.66
N SER A 202 -4.81 24.22 -25.36
CA SER A 202 -6.22 24.72 -25.31
C SER A 202 -7.11 24.36 -24.10
N TRP A 203 -6.53 23.98 -22.95
CA TRP A 203 -7.23 23.64 -21.69
C TRP A 203 -6.84 24.53 -20.49
N TRP A 204 -6.51 25.81 -20.74
CA TRP A 204 -5.98 26.71 -19.69
C TRP A 204 -6.89 26.88 -18.46
N PRO A 205 -8.21 27.10 -18.60
CA PRO A 205 -9.09 27.22 -17.44
C PRO A 205 -9.08 25.96 -16.56
N GLU A 206 -9.14 24.78 -17.18
CA GLU A 206 -9.13 23.51 -16.45
C GLU A 206 -7.79 23.24 -15.77
N LYS A 207 -6.67 23.64 -16.41
CA LYS A 207 -5.33 23.55 -15.81
C LYS A 207 -5.20 24.44 -14.57
N ILE A 208 -5.66 25.69 -14.66
CA ILE A 208 -5.67 26.63 -13.52
C ILE A 208 -6.56 26.07 -12.41
N ALA A 209 -7.77 25.63 -12.74
CA ALA A 209 -8.70 25.06 -11.76
C ALA A 209 -8.12 23.81 -11.07
N LEU A 210 -7.44 22.93 -11.82
CA LEU A 210 -6.78 21.75 -11.27
C LEU A 210 -5.59 22.13 -10.35
N ALA A 211 -4.80 23.13 -10.74
CA ALA A 211 -3.69 23.63 -9.92
C ALA A 211 -4.18 24.27 -8.60
N VAL A 212 -5.22 25.11 -8.67
CA VAL A 212 -5.87 25.67 -7.48
C VAL A 212 -6.43 24.57 -6.59
N SER A 213 -7.09 23.58 -7.19
CA SER A 213 -7.66 22.45 -6.44
C SER A 213 -6.59 21.60 -5.75
N LEU A 214 -5.41 21.44 -6.36
CA LEU A 214 -4.26 20.78 -5.73
C LEU A 214 -3.80 21.55 -4.47
N ILE A 215 -3.67 22.87 -4.56
CA ILE A 215 -3.29 23.72 -3.42
C ILE A 215 -4.35 23.61 -2.32
N VAL A 216 -5.63 23.76 -2.67
CA VAL A 216 -6.74 23.68 -1.71
C VAL A 216 -6.81 22.29 -1.07
N ALA A 217 -6.70 21.21 -1.84
CA ALA A 217 -6.68 19.84 -1.30
C ALA A 217 -5.48 19.61 -0.37
N GLY A 218 -4.30 20.13 -0.74
CA GLY A 218 -3.10 20.11 0.08
C GLY A 218 -3.30 20.84 1.41
N LEU A 219 -3.88 22.04 1.38
CA LEU A 219 -4.21 22.80 2.59
C LEU A 219 -5.23 22.06 3.46
N VAL A 220 -6.31 21.53 2.88
CA VAL A 220 -7.36 20.84 3.66
C VAL A 220 -6.84 19.57 4.34
N ILE A 221 -5.94 18.82 3.69
CA ILE A 221 -5.49 17.52 4.20
C ILE A 221 -4.20 17.64 5.02
N LEU A 222 -3.19 18.38 4.55
CA LEU A 222 -1.86 18.41 5.16
C LEU A 222 -1.73 19.47 6.26
N TRP A 223 -2.53 20.53 6.23
CA TRP A 223 -2.48 21.57 7.27
C TRP A 223 -2.94 21.07 8.64
N PRO A 224 -4.06 20.33 8.78
CA PRO A 224 -4.46 19.77 10.07
C PRO A 224 -3.39 18.82 10.62
N GLU A 225 -2.84 17.96 9.77
CA GLU A 225 -1.75 17.04 10.12
C GLU A 225 -0.53 17.81 10.67
N HIS A 226 -0.13 18.90 10.00
CA HIS A 226 0.99 19.73 10.47
C HIS A 226 0.73 20.35 11.85
N ILE A 227 -0.48 20.85 12.09
CA ILE A 227 -0.87 21.45 13.38
C ILE A 227 -0.89 20.40 14.49
N LEU A 228 -1.38 19.19 14.20
CA LEU A 228 -1.52 18.12 15.19
C LEU A 228 -0.17 17.45 15.49
N ALA A 229 0.70 17.31 14.50
CA ALA A 229 2.04 16.72 14.63
C ALA A 229 3.02 17.59 15.40
N ARG A 230 2.83 18.92 15.44
CA ARG A 230 3.84 19.85 16.00
C ARG A 230 4.23 19.57 17.46
N LYS A 231 3.34 18.95 18.24
CA LYS A 231 3.51 18.62 19.66
C LYS A 231 3.92 17.15 19.90
N ASP A 232 4.12 16.36 18.85
CA ASP A 232 4.47 14.94 18.96
C ASP A 232 5.93 14.71 18.57
N ASP A 233 6.82 14.53 19.54
CA ASP A 233 8.23 14.26 19.27
C ASP A 233 8.43 12.94 18.50
N ALA A 234 7.52 11.97 18.68
CA ALA A 234 7.57 10.71 17.94
C ALA A 234 7.35 10.94 16.44
N SER A 235 6.52 11.92 16.04
CA SER A 235 6.32 12.24 14.63
C SER A 235 7.58 12.82 13.97
N ARG A 236 8.44 13.47 14.76
CA ARG A 236 9.72 14.04 14.27
C ARG A 236 10.82 12.99 14.15
N THR A 237 10.86 12.02 15.06
CA THR A 237 11.92 11.01 15.13
C THR A 237 11.61 9.73 14.35
N PHE A 238 10.33 9.47 14.02
CA PHE A 238 9.91 8.20 13.40
C PHE A 238 10.69 7.88 12.12
N LEU A 239 10.64 8.77 11.12
CA LEU A 239 11.29 8.52 9.82
C LEU A 239 12.83 8.46 9.94
N PRO A 240 13.51 9.42 10.60
CA PRO A 240 14.97 9.33 10.81
C PRO A 240 15.39 8.03 11.51
N THR A 241 14.70 7.66 12.59
CA THR A 241 15.00 6.42 13.32
C THR A 241 14.80 5.19 12.44
N MET A 242 13.69 5.15 11.70
CA MET A 242 13.40 4.04 10.80
C MET A 242 14.47 3.89 9.72
N LEU A 243 14.86 4.98 9.07
CA LEU A 243 15.90 4.99 8.04
C LEU A 243 17.26 4.54 8.61
N PHE A 244 17.56 4.87 9.86
CA PHE A 244 18.76 4.41 10.54
C PHE A 244 18.71 2.91 10.83
N VAL A 245 17.66 2.39 11.47
CA VAL A 245 17.60 0.98 11.87
C VAL A 245 17.46 0.04 10.67
N ILE A 246 16.72 0.42 9.63
CA ILE A 246 16.51 -0.44 8.46
C ILE A 246 17.76 -0.55 7.56
N HIS A 247 18.69 0.40 7.68
CA HIS A 247 19.98 0.40 6.99
C HIS A 247 21.17 0.25 7.94
N ALA A 248 20.93 -0.28 9.15
CA ALA A 248 21.91 -0.34 10.23
C ALA A 248 23.21 -1.06 9.83
N ASP A 249 23.14 -2.12 9.03
CA ASP A 249 24.31 -2.85 8.52
C ASP A 249 25.18 -1.99 7.59
N LEU A 250 24.55 -1.27 6.65
CA LEU A 250 25.23 -0.37 5.72
C LEU A 250 25.82 0.84 6.45
N ILE A 251 25.09 1.37 7.43
CA ILE A 251 25.53 2.49 8.26
C ILE A 251 26.73 2.07 9.10
N ARG A 252 26.66 0.92 9.79
CA ARG A 252 27.78 0.33 10.53
C ARG A 252 29.01 0.19 9.64
N ASP A 253 28.85 -0.37 8.45
CA ASP A 253 29.97 -0.58 7.52
C ASP A 253 30.58 0.76 7.06
N GLN A 254 29.75 1.80 6.88
CA GLN A 254 30.24 3.13 6.54
C GLN A 254 30.98 3.79 7.71
N MET A 255 30.44 3.71 8.93
CA MET A 255 31.11 4.17 10.14
C MET A 255 32.50 3.51 10.30
N ALA A 256 32.61 2.21 10.06
CA ALA A 256 33.88 1.49 10.11
C ALA A 256 34.91 2.07 9.12
N VAL A 257 34.48 2.43 7.91
CA VAL A 257 35.37 3.02 6.89
C VAL A 257 35.77 4.44 7.28
N ASP A 258 34.83 5.24 7.78
CA ASP A 258 35.11 6.61 8.20
C ASP A 258 36.13 6.65 9.36
N LEU A 259 35.96 5.76 10.35
CA LEU A 259 36.88 5.61 11.48
C LEU A 259 38.27 5.14 11.04
N ARG A 260 38.35 4.18 10.11
CA ARG A 260 39.62 3.67 9.57
C ARG A 260 40.38 4.72 8.75
N ARG A 261 39.66 5.52 7.96
CA ARG A 261 40.24 6.54 7.07
C ARG A 261 40.48 7.89 7.77
N ASN A 262 40.15 7.99 9.06
CA ASN A 262 40.26 9.24 9.83
C ASN A 262 39.58 10.43 9.15
N VAL A 263 38.36 10.21 8.63
CA VAL A 263 37.62 11.27 7.93
C VAL A 263 37.21 12.36 8.92
N SER A 264 37.31 13.62 8.51
CA SER A 264 36.77 14.74 9.29
C SER A 264 35.24 14.70 9.27
N LEU A 265 34.63 14.56 10.45
CA LEU A 265 33.18 14.41 10.64
C LEU A 265 32.69 15.42 11.69
N PRO A 266 31.40 15.80 11.66
CA PRO A 266 30.81 16.70 12.67
C PRO A 266 30.66 16.06 14.06
N TYR A 267 31.09 14.80 14.23
CA TYR A 267 30.98 14.05 15.48
C TYR A 267 32.37 13.69 16.02
N PRO A 268 32.61 13.79 17.35
CA PRO A 268 33.88 13.40 17.94
C PRO A 268 34.23 11.94 17.64
N ARG A 269 35.47 11.68 17.21
CA ARG A 269 35.92 10.35 16.77
C ARG A 269 35.74 9.28 17.85
N GLU A 270 36.09 9.59 19.10
CA GLU A 270 35.94 8.66 20.22
C GLU A 270 34.48 8.30 20.49
N TRP A 271 33.59 9.27 20.38
CA TRP A 271 32.15 9.02 20.54
C TRP A 271 31.64 8.15 19.40
N LEU A 272 32.03 8.46 18.16
CA LEU A 272 31.64 7.69 17.00
C LEU A 272 32.12 6.24 17.04
N ASP A 273 33.33 6.00 17.55
CA ASP A 273 33.88 4.65 17.76
C ASP A 273 33.03 3.85 18.76
N ARG A 274 32.60 4.47 19.87
CA ARG A 274 31.67 3.84 20.83
C ARG A 274 30.32 3.51 20.20
N VAL A 275 29.76 4.43 19.39
CA VAL A 275 28.49 4.19 18.69
C VAL A 275 28.62 3.07 17.67
N TYR A 276 29.73 3.02 16.92
CA TYR A 276 30.01 1.94 15.97
C TYR A 276 30.08 0.58 16.66
N ASN A 277 30.83 0.47 17.76
CA ASN A 277 30.97 -0.76 18.53
C ASN A 277 29.62 -1.21 19.11
N SER A 278 28.83 -0.27 19.61
CA SER A 278 27.49 -0.53 20.15
C SER A 278 26.53 -1.01 19.04
N LEU A 279 26.49 -0.32 17.90
CA LEU A 279 25.67 -0.70 16.75
C LEU A 279 26.03 -2.11 16.24
N ASN A 280 27.33 -2.41 16.12
CA ASN A 280 27.80 -3.73 15.70
C ASN A 280 27.38 -4.83 16.68
N ALA A 281 27.51 -4.59 17.98
CA ALA A 281 27.10 -5.53 19.02
C ALA A 281 25.58 -5.77 19.02
N GLU A 282 24.77 -4.71 18.92
CA GLU A 282 23.31 -4.82 18.88
C GLU A 282 22.81 -5.53 17.62
N ILE A 283 23.44 -5.30 16.45
CA ILE A 283 23.15 -6.08 15.23
C ILE A 283 23.40 -7.57 15.48
N ALA A 284 24.54 -7.93 16.06
CA ALA A 284 24.87 -9.33 16.36
C ALA A 284 23.91 -9.97 17.39
N LYS A 285 23.46 -9.20 18.39
CA LYS A 285 22.43 -9.65 19.35
C LYS A 285 21.09 -9.90 18.66
N SER A 286 20.67 -9.00 17.76
CA SER A 286 19.41 -9.14 17.01
C SER A 286 19.36 -10.44 16.20
N GLN A 287 20.49 -10.81 15.58
CA GLN A 287 20.65 -12.04 14.80
C GLN A 287 20.48 -13.30 15.65
N LYS A 288 21.00 -13.27 16.88
CA LYS A 288 20.91 -14.39 17.82
C LYS A 288 19.53 -14.52 18.45
N LYS A 289 18.91 -13.39 18.80
CA LYS A 289 17.61 -13.35 19.50
C LYS A 289 16.46 -13.71 18.55
N TYR A 290 16.51 -13.26 17.28
CA TYR A 290 15.46 -13.45 16.29
C TYR A 290 16.01 -13.99 14.95
N PRO A 291 16.54 -15.23 14.95
CA PRO A 291 17.16 -15.79 13.75
C PRO A 291 16.14 -15.92 12.60
N GLY A 292 16.43 -15.27 11.48
CA GLY A 292 15.65 -15.39 10.25
C GLY A 292 14.30 -14.67 10.23
N HIS A 293 14.02 -13.78 11.19
CA HIS A 293 12.81 -12.96 11.18
C HIS A 293 12.77 -12.03 9.94
N TYR A 294 13.90 -11.36 9.66
CA TYR A 294 14.13 -10.58 8.46
C TYR A 294 15.27 -11.18 7.63
N ARG A 295 14.95 -12.18 6.79
CA ARG A 295 15.94 -12.95 6.02
C ARG A 295 16.71 -12.08 5.03
N SER A 296 16.04 -11.10 4.44
CA SER A 296 16.62 -10.23 3.42
C SER A 296 17.63 -9.21 3.96
N LEU A 297 17.45 -8.81 5.22
CA LEU A 297 18.32 -7.89 5.95
C LEU A 297 19.40 -8.62 6.77
N ARG A 298 19.14 -9.88 7.15
CA ARG A 298 20.03 -10.71 8.00
C ARG A 298 20.22 -10.18 9.42
N PHE A 299 19.38 -9.26 9.88
CA PHE A 299 19.31 -8.76 11.25
C PHE A 299 17.89 -8.25 11.50
N ASP A 300 17.53 -8.02 12.76
CA ASP A 300 16.18 -7.57 13.11
C ASP A 300 16.15 -6.05 13.39
N PRO A 301 15.56 -5.22 12.49
CA PRO A 301 15.45 -3.79 12.70
C PRO A 301 14.44 -3.41 13.80
N GLU A 302 13.43 -4.24 14.09
CA GLU A 302 12.48 -3.98 15.17
C GLU A 302 13.16 -4.14 16.53
N TYR A 303 14.08 -5.09 16.67
CA TYR A 303 14.95 -5.18 17.85
C TYR A 303 15.79 -3.91 18.04
N LEU A 304 16.42 -3.42 16.97
CA LEU A 304 17.25 -2.21 17.02
C LEU A 304 16.46 -0.94 17.33
N TRP A 305 15.16 -0.94 17.08
CA TRP A 305 14.26 0.15 17.43
C TRP A 305 13.71 -0.04 18.85
N PHE A 306 12.92 -1.07 19.08
CA PHE A 306 12.01 -1.15 20.22
C PHE A 306 12.60 -1.80 21.47
N GLU A 307 13.71 -2.55 21.37
CA GLU A 307 14.29 -3.16 22.57
C GLU A 307 14.81 -2.04 23.52
N PRO A 308 14.54 -2.11 24.84
CA PRO A 308 15.03 -1.11 25.78
C PRO A 308 16.55 -0.98 25.82
N SER A 309 17.28 -2.04 25.49
CA SER A 309 18.75 -2.05 25.38
C SER A 309 19.27 -1.68 23.99
N SER A 310 18.39 -1.43 23.02
CA SER A 310 18.77 -1.23 21.61
C SER A 310 19.65 -0.01 21.39
N ILE A 311 20.30 0.02 20.22
CA ILE A 311 21.08 1.19 19.79
C ILE A 311 20.23 2.46 19.69
N SER A 312 18.96 2.35 19.27
CA SER A 312 18.05 3.50 19.22
C SER A 312 17.75 4.04 20.62
N SER A 313 17.45 3.17 21.58
CA SER A 313 17.23 3.51 22.98
C SER A 313 18.48 4.09 23.65
N GLN A 314 19.68 3.61 23.29
CA GLN A 314 20.95 4.15 23.77
C GLN A 314 21.21 5.56 23.24
N LEU A 315 21.07 5.77 21.92
CA LEU A 315 21.28 7.07 21.29
C LEU A 315 20.25 8.10 21.78
N THR A 316 18.99 7.70 21.92
CA THR A 316 17.95 8.57 22.50
C THR A 316 18.35 9.05 23.90
N ARG A 317 18.90 8.16 24.75
CA ARG A 317 19.40 8.54 26.07
C ARG A 317 20.62 9.45 26.02
N GLN A 318 21.53 9.24 25.08
CA GLN A 318 22.75 10.06 24.93
C GLN A 318 22.44 11.49 24.44
N PHE A 319 21.54 11.63 23.47
CA PHE A 319 21.10 12.94 22.98
C PHE A 319 20.10 13.62 23.93
N GLY A 320 19.44 12.86 24.81
CA GLY A 320 18.56 13.40 25.85
C GLY A 320 17.38 14.17 25.26
N ARG A 321 17.33 15.48 25.50
CA ARG A 321 16.28 16.38 24.95
C ARG A 321 16.62 16.94 23.57
N ASP A 322 17.82 16.71 23.05
CA ASP A 322 18.22 17.18 21.72
C ASP A 322 17.71 16.25 20.60
N VAL A 323 16.39 16.32 20.37
CA VAL A 323 15.72 15.58 19.31
C VAL A 323 16.24 15.99 17.92
N GLY A 324 16.60 17.27 17.75
CA GLY A 324 17.15 17.79 16.51
C GLY A 324 18.51 17.16 16.16
N GLY A 325 19.43 17.12 17.12
CA GLY A 325 20.74 16.49 16.98
C GLY A 325 20.66 14.99 16.73
N LEU A 326 19.75 14.29 17.40
CA LEU A 326 19.50 12.86 17.17
C LEU A 326 19.03 12.60 15.73
N CYS A 327 18.04 13.36 15.26
CA CYS A 327 17.55 13.25 13.88
C CYS A 327 18.64 13.60 12.87
N ALA A 328 19.44 14.64 13.13
CA ALA A 328 20.56 15.03 12.28
C ALA A 328 21.60 13.90 12.19
N PHE A 329 21.92 13.22 13.29
CA PHE A 329 22.83 12.06 13.29
C PHE A 329 22.31 10.91 12.43
N TYR A 330 21.04 10.53 12.60
CA TYR A 330 20.42 9.48 11.79
C TYR A 330 20.41 9.83 10.30
N GLN A 331 19.98 11.04 9.95
CA GLN A 331 19.93 11.51 8.57
C GLN A 331 21.33 11.63 7.96
N TYR A 332 22.31 12.09 8.72
CA TYR A 332 23.70 12.22 8.29
C TYR A 332 24.23 10.87 7.80
N TYR A 333 24.15 9.83 8.63
CA TYR A 333 24.65 8.51 8.25
C TYR A 333 23.80 7.82 7.17
N TYR A 334 22.49 8.04 7.17
CA TYR A 334 21.64 7.58 6.06
C TYR A 334 22.06 8.20 4.72
N TRP A 335 22.36 9.50 4.67
CA TRP A 335 22.81 10.12 3.42
C TRP A 335 24.24 9.72 3.05
N ARG A 336 25.08 9.51 4.06
CA ARG A 336 26.46 9.07 3.86
C ARG A 336 26.57 7.69 3.20
N ILE A 337 25.66 6.75 3.50
CA ILE A 337 25.64 5.46 2.79
C ILE A 337 25.21 5.60 1.33
N TRP A 338 24.35 6.56 1.00
CA TRP A 338 24.00 6.87 -0.39
C TRP A 338 25.17 7.46 -1.16
N GLN A 339 25.93 8.36 -0.52
CA GLN A 339 27.10 9.00 -1.13
C GLN A 339 28.26 8.03 -1.37
N HIS A 340 28.56 7.17 -0.39
CA HIS A 340 29.76 6.32 -0.44
C HIS A 340 29.50 4.86 -0.79
N ARG A 341 28.25 4.38 -0.68
CA ARG A 341 27.87 2.98 -0.91
C ARG A 341 26.58 2.81 -1.74
N PRO A 342 26.34 3.59 -2.82
CA PRO A 342 25.06 3.58 -3.53
C PRO A 342 24.70 2.19 -4.08
N LEU A 343 25.68 1.44 -4.61
CA LEU A 343 25.44 0.08 -5.14
C LEU A 343 24.99 -0.90 -4.06
N ARG A 344 25.44 -0.75 -2.82
CA ARG A 344 25.01 -1.60 -1.70
C ARG A 344 23.59 -1.25 -1.25
N VAL A 345 23.24 0.03 -1.25
CA VAL A 345 21.86 0.49 -1.00
C VAL A 345 20.91 -0.02 -2.08
N LEU A 346 21.26 0.15 -3.36
CA LEU A 346 20.50 -0.40 -4.48
C LEU A 346 20.39 -1.93 -4.39
N GLY A 347 21.45 -2.62 -3.97
CA GLY A 347 21.43 -4.06 -3.72
C GLY A 347 20.45 -4.46 -2.61
N LYS A 348 20.32 -3.66 -1.53
CA LYS A 348 19.29 -3.87 -0.49
C LYS A 348 17.89 -3.69 -1.05
N ILE A 349 17.66 -2.60 -1.79
CA ILE A 349 16.37 -2.31 -2.43
C ILE A 349 15.98 -3.44 -3.38
N ALA A 350 16.91 -3.93 -4.21
CA ALA A 350 16.65 -5.05 -5.12
C ALA A 350 16.26 -6.34 -4.38
N ARG A 351 16.93 -6.67 -3.26
CA ARG A 351 16.53 -7.80 -2.41
C ARG A 351 15.13 -7.61 -1.83
N GLN A 352 14.79 -6.41 -1.39
CA GLN A 352 13.44 -6.11 -0.91
C GLN A 352 12.40 -6.29 -2.00
N LEU A 353 12.60 -5.68 -3.18
CA LEU A 353 11.69 -5.82 -4.32
C LEU A 353 11.54 -7.28 -4.76
N SER A 354 12.61 -8.09 -4.68
CA SER A 354 12.52 -9.51 -5.01
C SER A 354 11.51 -10.26 -4.15
N ILE A 355 11.30 -9.88 -2.87
CA ILE A 355 10.27 -10.51 -2.02
C ILE A 355 8.88 -10.36 -2.62
N TYR A 356 8.61 -9.22 -3.25
CA TYR A 356 7.31 -8.95 -3.85
C TYR A 356 7.11 -9.64 -5.20
N TYR A 357 8.16 -9.67 -6.04
CA TYR A 357 8.04 -10.13 -7.41
C TYR A 357 8.46 -11.59 -7.62
N PHE A 358 9.28 -12.18 -6.75
CA PHE A 358 9.87 -13.51 -6.96
C PHE A 358 10.03 -14.33 -5.67
N PRO A 359 9.78 -15.66 -5.69
CA PRO A 359 9.21 -16.45 -6.78
C PRO A 359 7.68 -16.41 -6.83
N LYS A 360 7.03 -15.93 -5.77
CA LYS A 360 5.58 -15.90 -5.59
C LYS A 360 5.18 -14.54 -5.04
N CYS A 361 4.30 -13.83 -5.74
CA CYS A 361 3.83 -12.53 -5.28
C CYS A 361 3.01 -12.68 -3.98
N PRO A 362 3.46 -12.11 -2.86
CA PRO A 362 2.85 -12.32 -1.56
C PRO A 362 1.54 -11.52 -1.36
N ALA A 363 1.20 -10.62 -2.30
CA ALA A 363 -0.11 -9.94 -2.30
C ALA A 363 -1.28 -10.91 -2.55
N TYR A 364 -0.99 -12.12 -3.07
CA TYR A 364 -1.96 -13.20 -3.26
C TYR A 364 -1.65 -14.37 -2.32
N SER A 365 -1.75 -14.13 -1.02
CA SER A 365 -1.55 -15.21 -0.08
C SER A 365 -2.56 -16.33 -0.30
N SER A 366 -2.06 -17.56 -0.29
CA SER A 366 -2.86 -18.78 -0.37
C SER A 366 -2.91 -19.50 0.98
N ALA A 367 -2.61 -18.75 2.06
CA ALA A 367 -2.67 -19.24 3.43
C ALA A 367 -4.00 -19.96 3.67
N LYS A 368 -3.91 -21.20 4.15
CA LYS A 368 -5.09 -22.06 4.32
C LYS A 368 -5.92 -21.61 5.52
N ILE A 369 -5.24 -21.16 6.57
CA ILE A 369 -5.80 -21.01 7.91
C ILE A 369 -5.40 -19.66 8.47
N TRP A 370 -6.38 -18.95 9.03
CA TRP A 370 -6.16 -17.80 9.88
C TRP A 370 -6.62 -18.13 11.31
N PRO A 371 -5.68 -18.26 12.27
CA PRO A 371 -6.02 -18.46 13.67
C PRO A 371 -6.49 -17.14 14.28
N LEU A 372 -7.80 -16.92 14.27
CA LEU A 372 -8.43 -15.70 14.80
C LEU A 372 -8.16 -15.53 16.31
N ARG A 373 -8.07 -16.66 17.03
CA ARG A 373 -7.69 -16.72 18.44
C ARG A 373 -6.37 -16.01 18.71
N ASP A 374 -5.31 -16.33 17.96
CA ASP A 374 -3.99 -15.74 18.12
C ASP A 374 -4.01 -14.24 17.81
N ALA A 375 -4.87 -13.82 16.87
CA ALA A 375 -5.06 -12.42 16.55
C ALA A 375 -5.70 -11.63 17.71
N TYR A 376 -6.76 -12.15 18.32
CA TYR A 376 -7.36 -11.53 19.50
C TYR A 376 -6.48 -11.62 20.76
N GLN A 377 -5.72 -12.70 20.90
CA GLN A 377 -4.74 -12.85 21.99
C GLN A 377 -3.71 -11.72 21.98
N ARG A 378 -3.23 -11.32 20.78
CA ARG A 378 -2.35 -10.15 20.64
C ARG A 378 -3.01 -8.83 21.03
N GLY A 379 -4.33 -8.71 20.88
CA GLY A 379 -5.09 -7.53 21.28
C GLY A 379 -5.26 -7.36 22.79
N ILE A 380 -5.06 -8.43 23.57
CA ILE A 380 -5.13 -8.37 25.04
C ILE A 380 -4.11 -7.37 25.59
N THR A 381 -2.88 -7.37 25.07
CA THR A 381 -1.82 -6.47 25.55
C THR A 381 -2.21 -5.00 25.41
N THR A 382 -2.93 -4.65 24.34
CA THR A 382 -3.41 -3.28 24.08
C THR A 382 -4.51 -2.87 25.05
N VAL A 383 -5.51 -3.72 25.30
CA VAL A 383 -6.60 -3.40 26.25
C VAL A 383 -6.13 -3.46 27.70
N GLU A 384 -5.00 -4.11 27.97
CA GLU A 384 -4.38 -4.16 29.29
C GLU A 384 -3.46 -2.97 29.60
N LEU A 385 -3.15 -2.13 28.61
CA LEU A 385 -2.39 -0.89 28.83
C LEU A 385 -3.03 -0.05 29.94
N LYS A 386 -2.17 0.50 30.81
CA LYS A 386 -2.62 1.34 31.94
C LYS A 386 -3.51 2.48 31.47
N ASP A 387 -3.16 3.11 30.34
CA ASP A 387 -3.93 4.24 29.81
C ASP A 387 -5.24 3.80 29.15
N TYR A 388 -5.29 2.61 28.53
CA TYR A 388 -6.54 2.02 28.07
C TYR A 388 -7.49 1.76 29.25
N ARG A 389 -6.98 1.17 30.34
CA ARG A 389 -7.78 0.90 31.54
C ARG A 389 -8.39 2.17 32.12
N LYS A 390 -7.64 3.28 32.19
CA LYS A 390 -8.18 4.58 32.63
C LYS A 390 -9.37 5.01 31.77
N VAL A 391 -9.24 4.92 30.44
CA VAL A 391 -10.33 5.26 29.51
C VAL A 391 -11.53 4.35 29.71
N SER A 392 -11.32 3.04 29.88
CA SER A 392 -12.41 2.07 30.06
C SER A 392 -13.27 2.33 31.29
N ILE A 393 -12.74 2.98 32.33
CA ILE A 393 -13.52 3.39 33.52
C ILE A 393 -14.53 4.48 33.15
N SER A 394 -14.12 5.43 32.30
CA SER A 394 -14.94 6.58 31.88
C SER A 394 -15.84 6.31 30.67
N LEU A 395 -15.55 5.28 29.87
CA LEU A 395 -16.24 5.02 28.61
C LEU A 395 -16.75 3.56 28.56
N PRO A 396 -18.06 3.31 28.77
CA PRO A 396 -18.63 1.97 28.79
C PRO A 396 -18.33 1.15 27.53
N ALA A 397 -18.36 1.79 26.35
CA ALA A 397 -18.05 1.14 25.08
C ALA A 397 -16.63 0.53 25.04
N ALA A 398 -15.65 1.19 25.68
CA ALA A 398 -14.28 0.68 25.77
C ALA A 398 -14.16 -0.48 26.77
N ALA A 399 -14.87 -0.41 27.91
CA ALA A 399 -14.93 -1.54 28.86
C ALA A 399 -15.55 -2.78 28.22
N ASP A 400 -16.65 -2.59 27.49
CA ASP A 400 -17.34 -3.66 26.77
C ASP A 400 -16.48 -4.28 25.68
N PHE A 401 -15.79 -3.47 24.90
CA PHE A 401 -14.84 -3.95 23.89
C PHE A 401 -13.73 -4.78 24.53
N ALA A 402 -13.10 -4.29 25.60
CA ALA A 402 -12.04 -5.04 26.30
C ALA A 402 -12.53 -6.40 26.82
N ARG A 403 -13.74 -6.46 27.37
CA ARG A 403 -14.37 -7.72 27.80
C ARG A 403 -14.57 -8.68 26.63
N ARG A 404 -15.12 -8.21 25.50
CA ARG A 404 -15.37 -9.05 24.32
C ARG A 404 -14.08 -9.56 23.67
N ILE A 405 -13.04 -8.73 23.59
CA ILE A 405 -11.72 -9.15 23.10
C ILE A 405 -11.15 -10.31 23.94
N LYS A 406 -11.26 -10.24 25.27
CA LYS A 406 -10.82 -11.34 26.16
C LYS A 406 -11.60 -12.63 25.92
N LEU A 407 -12.91 -12.55 25.73
CA LEU A 407 -13.76 -13.71 25.41
C LEU A 407 -13.39 -14.31 24.04
N LEU A 408 -13.18 -13.47 23.03
CA LEU A 408 -12.79 -13.90 21.68
C LEU A 408 -11.39 -14.51 21.65
N ALA A 409 -10.45 -14.01 22.45
CA ALA A 409 -9.12 -14.61 22.59
C ALA A 409 -9.15 -16.04 23.17
N GLN A 410 -10.23 -16.43 23.85
CA GLN A 410 -10.42 -17.79 24.36
C GLN A 410 -11.17 -18.69 23.37
N ASN A 411 -12.20 -18.15 22.71
CA ASN A 411 -13.21 -18.94 22.01
C ASN A 411 -13.28 -18.70 20.48
N ALA A 412 -12.46 -17.82 19.92
CA ALA A 412 -12.54 -17.48 18.50
C ALA A 412 -12.20 -18.68 17.61
N LEU A 413 -13.09 -18.92 16.63
CA LEU A 413 -12.96 -19.99 15.65
C LEU A 413 -11.80 -19.73 14.68
N VAL A 414 -11.29 -20.81 14.12
CA VAL A 414 -10.33 -20.78 13.03
C VAL A 414 -11.06 -20.46 11.72
N VAL A 415 -10.56 -19.49 10.97
CA VAL A 415 -11.11 -19.14 9.66
C VAL A 415 -10.32 -19.87 8.59
N GLU A 416 -11.01 -20.67 7.76
CA GLU A 416 -10.40 -21.37 6.64
C GLU A 416 -10.66 -20.66 5.31
N GLN A 417 -9.62 -20.59 4.48
CA GLN A 417 -9.76 -20.17 3.09
C GLN A 417 -10.15 -21.36 2.21
N THR A 418 -11.27 -21.24 1.51
CA THR A 418 -11.79 -22.31 0.66
C THR A 418 -10.79 -22.68 -0.45
N ARG A 419 -10.73 -23.98 -0.77
CA ARG A 419 -9.84 -24.49 -1.83
C ARG A 419 -10.09 -23.81 -3.18
N LEU A 420 -11.34 -23.45 -3.47
CA LEU A 420 -11.77 -22.76 -4.69
C LEU A 420 -11.09 -21.39 -4.87
N LEU A 421 -10.71 -20.70 -3.79
CA LEU A 421 -9.99 -19.42 -3.85
C LEU A 421 -8.47 -19.60 -3.77
N ARG A 422 -7.98 -20.61 -3.06
CA ARG A 422 -6.55 -20.87 -2.92
C ARG A 422 -5.87 -21.19 -4.26
N ILE A 423 -6.54 -21.91 -5.15
CA ILE A 423 -6.02 -22.25 -6.48
C ILE A 423 -5.79 -20.98 -7.32
N PRO A 424 -6.80 -20.12 -7.59
CA PRO A 424 -6.60 -18.92 -8.40
C PRO A 424 -5.60 -17.95 -7.76
N LEU A 425 -5.60 -17.79 -6.42
CA LEU A 425 -4.59 -16.96 -5.74
C LEU A 425 -3.17 -17.51 -5.92
N GLY A 426 -2.99 -18.83 -5.82
CA GLY A 426 -1.70 -19.47 -6.11
C GLY A 426 -1.24 -19.26 -7.55
N ILE A 427 -2.15 -19.37 -8.53
CA ILE A 427 -1.85 -19.12 -9.95
C ILE A 427 -1.47 -17.65 -10.16
N LEU A 428 -2.24 -16.70 -9.63
CA LEU A 428 -1.96 -15.27 -9.71
C LEU A 428 -0.59 -14.92 -9.09
N SER A 429 -0.28 -15.51 -7.93
CA SER A 429 0.99 -15.35 -7.22
C SER A 429 2.20 -15.77 -8.05
N ILE A 430 2.14 -16.93 -8.70
CA ILE A 430 3.25 -17.48 -9.51
C ILE A 430 3.35 -16.74 -10.85
N SER A 431 2.21 -16.39 -11.46
CA SER A 431 2.18 -15.74 -12.78
C SER A 431 2.51 -14.25 -12.74
N HIS A 432 2.56 -13.61 -11.57
CA HIS A 432 2.69 -12.15 -11.48
C HIS A 432 3.92 -11.59 -12.20
N LEU A 433 5.11 -12.15 -11.94
CA LEU A 433 6.34 -11.71 -12.61
C LEU A 433 6.31 -11.97 -14.11
N LEU A 434 5.81 -13.13 -14.53
CA LEU A 434 5.66 -13.46 -15.94
C LEU A 434 4.72 -12.48 -16.64
N CYS A 435 3.58 -12.17 -16.03
CA CYS A 435 2.64 -11.16 -16.53
C CYS A 435 3.28 -9.78 -16.64
N LEU A 436 4.10 -9.37 -15.66
CA LEU A 436 4.84 -8.12 -15.72
C LEU A 436 5.84 -8.09 -16.89
N LEU A 437 6.67 -9.13 -17.02
CA LEU A 437 7.66 -9.22 -18.10
C LEU A 437 7.01 -9.23 -19.48
N LEU A 438 5.92 -9.99 -19.65
CA LEU A 438 5.14 -10.00 -20.89
C LEU A 438 4.47 -8.64 -21.16
N ALA A 439 3.90 -8.00 -20.15
CA ALA A 439 3.30 -6.68 -20.32
C ALA A 439 4.34 -5.63 -20.75
N LEU A 440 5.55 -5.67 -20.20
CA LEU A 440 6.65 -4.79 -20.58
C LEU A 440 7.08 -5.03 -22.03
N THR A 441 7.29 -6.29 -22.43
CA THR A 441 7.72 -6.63 -23.80
C THR A 441 6.64 -6.28 -24.82
N LEU A 442 5.38 -6.61 -24.55
CA LEU A 442 4.26 -6.27 -25.44
C LEU A 442 4.06 -4.75 -25.53
N SER A 443 4.15 -4.03 -24.41
CA SER A 443 4.06 -2.57 -24.42
C SER A 443 5.18 -1.95 -25.27
N ALA A 444 6.42 -2.43 -25.15
CA ALA A 444 7.53 -1.98 -25.99
C ALA A 444 7.24 -2.21 -27.48
N VAL A 445 6.71 -3.39 -27.86
CA VAL A 445 6.32 -3.68 -29.25
C VAL A 445 5.20 -2.75 -29.73
N VAL A 446 4.17 -2.51 -28.90
CA VAL A 446 3.03 -1.64 -29.22
C VAL A 446 3.46 -0.20 -29.46
N PHE A 447 4.39 0.33 -28.65
CA PHE A 447 4.90 1.69 -28.83
C PHE A 447 5.91 1.81 -29.98
N TRP A 448 6.67 0.75 -30.28
CA TRP A 448 7.63 0.72 -31.39
C TRP A 448 6.96 0.63 -32.75
N LYS A 449 6.05 -0.34 -32.96
CA LYS A 449 5.39 -0.59 -34.25
C LYS A 449 4.13 0.25 -34.37
N ARG A 450 4.33 1.54 -34.63
CA ARG A 450 3.35 2.59 -34.42
C ARG A 450 2.00 2.36 -35.11
N ASP A 451 1.97 1.93 -36.36
CA ASP A 451 0.71 1.86 -37.12
C ASP A 451 -0.06 0.56 -36.89
N ARG A 452 0.66 -0.55 -36.71
CA ARG A 452 0.04 -1.87 -36.54
C ARG A 452 -0.77 -1.98 -35.24
N TRP A 453 -0.24 -1.48 -34.12
CA TRP A 453 -0.84 -1.69 -32.78
C TRP A 453 -1.42 -0.42 -32.17
N LYS A 454 -1.80 0.56 -33.01
CA LYS A 454 -2.26 1.88 -32.56
C LYS A 454 -3.43 1.79 -31.57
N ASP A 455 -4.34 0.85 -31.79
CA ASP A 455 -5.56 0.66 -30.98
C ASP A 455 -5.28 0.11 -29.56
N LEU A 456 -4.09 -0.48 -29.32
CA LEU A 456 -3.70 -1.04 -28.02
C LEU A 456 -2.86 -0.09 -27.16
N ARG A 457 -2.40 1.04 -27.70
CA ARG A 457 -1.47 1.94 -27.01
C ARG A 457 -2.00 2.47 -25.68
N TRP A 458 -3.29 2.78 -25.62
CA TRP A 458 -3.91 3.30 -24.41
C TRP A 458 -4.08 2.22 -23.35
N LEU A 459 -4.38 0.98 -23.75
CA LEU A 459 -4.35 -0.16 -22.84
C LEU A 459 -2.93 -0.45 -22.35
N ALA A 460 -1.93 -0.44 -23.23
CA ALA A 460 -0.53 -0.60 -22.84
C ALA A 460 -0.09 0.49 -21.85
N ALA A 461 -0.41 1.76 -22.11
CA ALA A 461 -0.14 2.86 -21.19
C ALA A 461 -0.83 2.67 -19.82
N LEU A 462 -2.09 2.22 -19.81
CA LEU A 462 -2.83 1.94 -18.58
C LEU A 462 -2.22 0.77 -17.78
N VAL A 463 -1.78 -0.29 -18.46
CA VAL A 463 -1.08 -1.44 -17.84
C VAL A 463 0.24 -1.01 -17.24
N LEU A 464 1.06 -0.26 -17.99
CA LEU A 464 2.32 0.28 -17.48
C LEU A 464 2.09 1.19 -16.28
N PHE A 465 1.09 2.07 -16.34
CA PHE A 465 0.72 2.93 -15.22
C PHE A 465 0.34 2.13 -13.96
N GLY A 466 -0.47 1.07 -14.10
CA GLY A 466 -0.82 0.19 -12.98
C GLY A 466 0.40 -0.51 -12.38
N PHE A 467 1.32 -1.00 -13.22
CA PHE A 467 2.56 -1.61 -12.73
C PHE A 467 3.50 -0.59 -12.07
N THR A 468 3.60 0.62 -12.61
CA THR A 468 4.35 1.72 -11.98
C THR A 468 3.76 2.08 -10.62
N TYR A 469 2.43 2.09 -10.47
CA TYR A 469 1.78 2.36 -9.19
C TYR A 469 2.15 1.31 -8.11
N ASN A 470 2.10 0.03 -8.47
CA ASN A 470 2.52 -1.06 -7.57
C ASN A 470 4.02 -0.99 -7.27
N ALA A 471 4.85 -0.76 -8.30
CA ALA A 471 6.30 -0.65 -8.16
C ALA A 471 6.70 0.53 -7.28
N ALA A 472 6.03 1.68 -7.40
CA ALA A 472 6.26 2.85 -6.59
C ALA A 472 5.95 2.59 -5.11
N SER A 473 4.82 1.94 -4.82
CA SER A 473 4.46 1.52 -3.46
C SER A 473 5.48 0.54 -2.87
N CYS A 474 5.92 -0.45 -3.66
CA CYS A 474 6.94 -1.41 -3.24
C CYS A 474 8.32 -0.76 -3.05
N LEU A 475 8.68 0.20 -3.91
CA LEU A 475 9.95 0.92 -3.84
C LEU A 475 10.03 1.78 -2.58
N GLU A 476 8.94 2.48 -2.23
CA GLU A 476 8.87 3.28 -1.01
C GLU A 476 9.10 2.41 0.23
N VAL A 477 8.42 1.27 0.30
CA VAL A 477 8.61 0.29 1.39
C VAL A 477 10.02 -0.30 1.34
N ALA A 478 10.58 -0.60 0.17
CA ALA A 478 11.94 -1.13 0.04
C ALA A 478 13.03 -0.12 0.46
N VAL A 479 12.75 1.18 0.34
CA VAL A 479 13.64 2.27 0.80
C VAL A 479 13.45 2.47 2.30
N VAL A 480 12.23 2.77 2.75
CA VAL A 480 11.94 3.23 4.12
C VAL A 480 11.79 2.08 5.11
N ASN A 481 11.41 0.89 4.66
CA ASN A 481 11.08 -0.26 5.50
C ASN A 481 11.55 -1.59 4.86
N SER A 482 10.86 -2.68 5.19
CA SER A 482 11.04 -4.01 4.66
C SER A 482 9.72 -4.55 4.11
N LEU A 483 9.81 -5.18 2.94
CA LEU A 483 8.72 -5.92 2.32
C LEU A 483 8.49 -7.27 3.01
N GLU A 484 9.30 -7.68 4.00
CA GLU A 484 8.99 -8.86 4.82
C GLU A 484 7.84 -8.59 5.80
N VAL A 485 7.50 -7.33 6.06
CA VAL A 485 6.35 -6.97 6.89
C VAL A 485 5.07 -7.09 6.06
N TYR A 486 4.35 -8.19 6.29
CA TYR A 486 3.20 -8.64 5.50
C TYR A 486 2.11 -7.59 5.23
N ARG A 487 1.88 -6.65 6.17
CA ARG A 487 0.88 -5.59 6.03
C ARG A 487 1.17 -4.61 4.88
N TYR A 488 2.45 -4.39 4.53
CA TYR A 488 2.82 -3.48 3.44
C TYR A 488 2.59 -4.11 2.06
N ILE A 489 2.56 -5.43 2.00
CA ILE A 489 2.28 -6.20 0.80
C ILE A 489 0.78 -6.31 0.58
N THR A 490 0.06 -6.84 1.57
CA THR A 490 -1.32 -7.28 1.38
C THR A 490 -2.31 -6.16 1.07
N VAL A 491 -2.04 -4.94 1.54
CA VAL A 491 -2.80 -3.75 1.14
C VAL A 491 -2.86 -3.58 -0.39
N GLN A 492 -1.83 -4.05 -1.10
CA GLN A 492 -1.66 -3.81 -2.53
C GLN A 492 -2.45 -4.82 -3.37
N MET A 493 -3.12 -5.79 -2.73
CA MET A 493 -3.87 -6.85 -3.42
C MET A 493 -4.86 -6.29 -4.44
N TYR A 494 -5.60 -5.21 -4.11
CA TYR A 494 -6.53 -4.57 -5.04
C TYR A 494 -5.83 -4.07 -6.30
N ALA A 495 -4.79 -3.24 -6.14
CA ALA A 495 -4.08 -2.61 -7.25
C ALA A 495 -3.32 -3.66 -8.09
N THR A 496 -2.76 -4.66 -7.43
CA THR A 496 -2.05 -5.78 -8.06
C THR A 496 -2.98 -6.63 -8.90
N LEU A 497 -4.16 -6.98 -8.35
CA LEU A 497 -5.16 -7.76 -9.06
C LEU A 497 -5.69 -7.01 -10.28
N LEU A 498 -6.10 -5.75 -10.11
CA LEU A 498 -6.58 -4.93 -11.22
C LEU A 498 -5.52 -4.83 -12.33
N THR A 499 -4.27 -4.54 -11.96
CA THR A 499 -3.17 -4.40 -12.92
C THR A 499 -2.87 -5.71 -13.65
N GLN A 500 -2.87 -6.84 -12.94
CA GLN A 500 -2.59 -8.14 -13.55
C GLN A 500 -3.72 -8.58 -14.49
N LEU A 501 -4.99 -8.24 -14.19
CA LEU A 501 -6.09 -8.47 -15.12
C LEU A 501 -6.04 -7.56 -16.34
N LEU A 502 -5.63 -6.28 -16.18
CA LEU A 502 -5.37 -5.38 -17.30
C LEU A 502 -4.24 -5.92 -18.20
N ALA A 503 -3.18 -6.46 -17.60
CA ALA A 503 -2.09 -7.10 -18.33
C ALA A 503 -2.56 -8.35 -19.08
N LEU A 504 -3.37 -9.19 -18.44
CA LEU A 504 -4.00 -10.34 -19.10
C LEU A 504 -4.86 -9.90 -20.29
N TRP A 505 -5.65 -8.84 -20.14
CA TRP A 505 -6.45 -8.28 -21.22
C TRP A 505 -5.57 -7.79 -22.38
N LEU A 506 -4.48 -7.08 -22.10
CA LEU A 506 -3.51 -6.65 -23.12
C LEU A 506 -2.92 -7.85 -23.88
N ILE A 507 -2.54 -8.91 -23.17
CA ILE A 507 -2.01 -10.14 -23.77
C ILE A 507 -3.05 -10.77 -24.71
N LEU A 508 -4.31 -10.89 -24.28
CA LEU A 508 -5.38 -11.46 -25.09
C LEU A 508 -5.66 -10.64 -26.35
N GLU A 509 -5.78 -9.31 -26.23
CA GLU A 509 -5.99 -8.41 -27.39
C GLU A 509 -4.83 -8.51 -28.38
N PHE A 510 -3.59 -8.56 -27.88
CA PHE A 510 -2.41 -8.71 -28.70
C PHE A 510 -2.42 -10.03 -29.50
N ILE A 511 -2.79 -11.14 -28.85
CA ILE A 511 -2.91 -12.46 -29.50
C ILE A 511 -4.00 -12.45 -30.57
N PHE A 512 -5.19 -11.94 -30.26
CA PHE A 512 -6.30 -11.92 -31.22
C PHE A 512 -6.01 -11.05 -32.44
N GLN A 513 -5.37 -9.90 -32.24
CA GLN A 513 -5.00 -9.04 -33.34
C GLN A 513 -3.88 -9.67 -34.20
N ALA A 514 -2.89 -10.34 -33.58
CA ALA A 514 -1.87 -11.09 -34.32
C ALA A 514 -2.47 -12.20 -35.20
N GLN A 515 -3.45 -12.95 -34.68
CA GLN A 515 -4.14 -14.02 -35.41
C GLN A 515 -5.00 -13.48 -36.57
N SER A 516 -5.70 -12.36 -36.34
CA SER A 516 -6.54 -11.73 -37.35
C SER A 516 -5.70 -11.24 -38.55
N ASP A 517 -4.53 -10.66 -38.28
CA ASP A 517 -3.59 -10.23 -39.33
C ASP A 517 -3.06 -11.41 -40.14
N SER A 518 -2.65 -12.50 -39.46
CA SER A 518 -2.16 -13.71 -40.14
C SER A 518 -3.22 -14.32 -41.06
N ALA A 519 -4.48 -14.40 -40.60
CA ALA A 519 -5.58 -14.92 -41.41
C ALA A 519 -5.88 -14.03 -42.63
N CYS A 520 -5.73 -12.70 -42.51
CA CYS A 520 -5.89 -11.77 -43.62
C CYS A 520 -4.81 -11.97 -44.69
N VAL A 521 -3.54 -12.08 -44.28
CA VAL A 521 -2.42 -12.31 -45.20
C VAL A 521 -2.57 -13.64 -45.94
N THR A 522 -2.97 -14.71 -45.26
CA THR A 522 -3.21 -16.02 -45.89
C THR A 522 -4.35 -15.98 -46.91
N ARG A 523 -5.44 -15.23 -46.64
CA ARG A 523 -6.53 -15.07 -47.63
C ARG A 523 -6.08 -14.27 -48.85
N GLN A 524 -5.28 -13.23 -48.66
CA GLN A 524 -4.75 -12.45 -49.78
C GLN A 524 -3.80 -13.27 -50.65
N THR A 525 -2.93 -14.09 -50.07
CA THR A 525 -2.03 -14.96 -50.84
C THR A 525 -2.74 -16.09 -51.57
N VAL A 526 -3.85 -16.62 -51.04
CA VAL A 526 -4.67 -17.60 -51.76
C VAL A 526 -5.43 -16.94 -52.90
N ALA A 527 -6.05 -15.78 -52.66
CA ALA A 527 -6.79 -15.05 -53.70
C ALA A 527 -5.88 -14.57 -54.86
N THR A 528 -4.65 -14.13 -54.58
CA THR A 528 -3.70 -13.78 -55.65
C THR A 528 -3.28 -15.01 -56.45
N ARG A 529 -3.11 -16.16 -55.80
CA ARG A 529 -2.76 -17.42 -56.48
C ARG A 529 -3.88 -17.93 -57.38
N GLU A 530 -5.13 -17.80 -56.95
CA GLU A 530 -6.32 -18.14 -57.75
C GLU A 530 -6.56 -17.15 -58.91
N SER A 531 -6.12 -15.90 -58.80
CA SER A 531 -6.20 -14.93 -59.92
C SER A 531 -5.08 -15.06 -60.97
N THR A 532 -4.05 -15.87 -60.68
CA THR A 532 -2.91 -16.13 -61.58
C THR A 532 -2.95 -17.50 -62.25
N LEU A 533 -3.96 -18.32 -61.92
CA LEU A 533 -4.32 -19.56 -62.61
C LEU A 533 -5.53 -19.26 -63.51
#